data_AF-A0A0A9HRQ9-F1
#
_entry.id   AF-A0A0A9HRQ9-F1
#
_cell.length_a   1.000
_cell.length_b   1.000
_cell.length_c   1.000
_cell.angle_alpha   90.00
_cell.angle_beta   90.00
_cell.angle_gamma   90.00
#
_symmetry.space_group_name_H-M   'P 1'
#
loop_
_entity.id
_entity.type
_entity.pdbx_description
1 polymer ?
#
loop_
_entity_poly.entity_id
_entity_poly.type
_entity_poly.pdbx_seq_one_letter_code
_entity_poly.pdbx_strand_id
1 'polypeptide(L)' 'MCVVLDAAPGEQTVIGNFQQQNTHVVYDLENDLLSFAPARCDRLAASL' A
#
# COMPACT_ATOMS: atom_id res chain seq x y z
N MET A 1 -8.75 10.69 15.15
CA MET A 1 -8.37 9.46 14.44
C MET A 1 -9.63 8.64 14.24
N CYS A 2 -9.96 8.29 13.00
CA CYS A 2 -11.16 7.53 12.65
C CYS A 2 -10.76 6.24 11.95
N VAL A 3 -11.59 5.21 12.03
CA VAL A 3 -11.40 3.96 11.29
C VAL A 3 -11.72 4.22 9.80
N VAL A 4 -10.83 3.76 8.91
CA VAL A 4 -11.02 3.81 7.45
C VAL A 4 -11.03 2.39 6.92
N LEU A 5 -12.13 1.70 7.18
CA LEU A 5 -12.44 0.36 6.69
C LEU A 5 -13.91 0.38 6.26
N ASP A 6 -14.20 -0.31 5.17
CA ASP A 6 -15.57 -0.49 4.69
C ASP A 6 -15.79 -1.95 4.28
N ALA A 7 -17.05 -2.37 4.23
CA ALA A 7 -17.42 -3.68 3.74
C ALA A 7 -17.11 -3.76 2.23
N ALA A 8 -16.31 -4.74 1.84
CA ALA A 8 -16.08 -5.02 0.44
C ALA A 8 -17.33 -5.70 -0.18
N PRO A 9 -17.63 -5.45 -1.46
CA PRO A 9 -18.70 -6.14 -2.14
C PRO A 9 -18.36 -7.62 -2.37
N GLY A 10 -19.22 -8.51 -1.88
CA GLY A 10 -19.06 -9.96 -2.00
C GLY A 10 -17.95 -10.52 -1.11
N GLU A 11 -17.23 -11.53 -1.59
CA GLU A 11 -16.16 -12.23 -0.84
C GLU A 11 -14.77 -11.64 -1.11
N GLN A 12 -14.69 -10.42 -1.64
CA GLN A 12 -13.43 -9.78 -2.00
C GLN A 12 -12.82 -9.06 -0.80
N THR A 13 -11.49 -8.94 -0.78
CA THR A 13 -10.78 -8.06 0.15
C THR A 13 -9.94 -7.08 -0.66
N VAL A 14 -9.96 -5.80 -0.28
CA VAL A 14 -9.25 -4.73 -1.01
C VAL A 14 -8.27 -4.04 -0.09
N ILE A 15 -7.00 -3.97 -0.52
CA ILE A 15 -6.00 -3.09 0.08
C ILE A 15 -6.08 -1.74 -0.63
N GLY A 16 -6.89 -0.83 -0.08
CA GLY A 16 -7.16 0.50 -0.65
C GLY A 16 -6.04 1.51 -0.43
N ASN A 17 -6.20 2.70 -1.00
CA ASN A 17 -5.20 3.77 -0.94
C ASN A 17 -4.78 4.13 0.49
N PHE A 18 -5.73 4.24 1.44
CA PHE A 18 -5.41 4.56 2.83
C PHE A 18 -4.51 3.52 3.49
N GLN A 19 -4.70 2.24 3.17
CA GLN A 19 -3.86 1.15 3.68
C GLN A 19 -2.46 1.16 3.05
N GLN A 20 -2.28 1.78 1.88
CA GLN A 20 -1.00 1.86 1.17
C GLN A 20 -0.19 3.14 1.49
N GLN A 21 -0.78 4.13 2.17
CA GLN A 21 -0.05 5.35 2.54
C GLN A 21 1.17 5.01 3.42
N ASN A 22 2.30 5.72 3.20
CA ASN A 22 3.56 5.47 3.90
C ASN A 22 4.07 4.02 3.82
N THR A 23 3.78 3.35 2.70
CA THR A 23 4.25 1.99 2.41
C THR A 23 4.81 1.94 0.99
N HIS A 24 5.98 1.34 0.81
CA HIS A 24 6.45 0.93 -0.52
C HIS A 24 5.71 -0.35 -0.89
N VAL A 25 4.95 -0.29 -1.98
CA VAL A 25 4.28 -1.43 -2.59
C VAL A 25 5.01 -1.72 -3.90
N VAL A 26 5.64 -2.91 -3.99
CA VAL A 26 6.39 -3.32 -5.18
C VAL A 26 5.64 -4.45 -5.87
N TYR A 27 5.31 -4.21 -7.14
CA TYR A 27 4.73 -5.19 -8.05
C TYR A 27 5.86 -5.82 -8.86
N ASP A 28 6.42 -6.92 -8.36
CA ASP A 28 7.42 -7.69 -9.09
C ASP A 28 6.72 -8.69 -10.00
N LEU A 29 6.49 -8.28 -11.25
CA LEU A 29 5.80 -9.09 -12.25
C LEU A 29 6.66 -10.25 -12.78
N GLU A 30 7.99 -10.15 -12.66
CA GLU A 30 8.90 -11.20 -13.12
C GLU A 30 8.88 -12.40 -12.17
N ASN A 31 8.84 -12.13 -10.86
CA ASN A 31 8.83 -13.17 -9.82
C ASN A 31 7.43 -13.48 -9.26
N ASP A 32 6.37 -12.89 -9.83
CA ASP A 32 4.98 -13.00 -9.37
C ASP A 32 4.82 -12.68 -7.87
N LEU A 33 5.46 -11.58 -7.43
CA LEU A 33 5.58 -11.23 -6.02
C LEU A 33 5.06 -9.82 -5.75
N LEU A 34 4.17 -9.71 -4.76
CA LEU A 34 3.75 -8.45 -4.17
C LEU A 34 4.46 -8.24 -2.84
N SER A 35 5.32 -7.22 -2.76
CA SER A 35 6.13 -6.92 -1.57
C SER A 35 5.73 -5.60 -0.90
N PHE A 36 5.85 -5.56 0.43
CA PHE A 36 5.52 -4.40 1.25
C PHE A 36 6.69 -4.03 2.16
N ALA A 37 7.03 -2.75 2.24
CA ALA A 37 7.98 -2.22 3.21
C ALA A 37 7.51 -0.86 3.77
N PRO A 38 7.80 -0.53 5.03
CA PRO A 38 7.53 0.81 5.56
C PRO A 38 8.22 1.89 4.71
N ALA A 39 7.51 2.99 4.46
CA ALA A 39 8.05 4.14 3.73
C ALA A 39 7.77 5.44 4.48
N ARG A 40 8.57 6.46 4.18
CA ARG A 40 8.35 7.84 4.65
C ARG A 40 8.01 8.72 3.47
N CYS A 41 6.78 8.63 3.00
CA CYS A 41 6.28 9.39 1.85
C CYS A 41 5.99 10.85 2.21
N ASP A 42 6.03 11.20 3.49
CA ASP A 42 5.92 12.56 4.02
C ASP A 42 7.17 13.42 3.78
N ARG A 43 8.26 12.81 3.32
CA ARG A 43 9.50 13.49 2.98
C ARG A 43 9.91 13.13 1.56
N LEU A 44 10.19 14.14 0.74
CA LEU A 44 10.91 13.91 -0.51
C LEU A 44 12.30 13.39 -0.13
N ALA A 45 12.56 12.10 -0.30
CA ALA A 45 13.93 11.63 -0.34
C ALA A 45 14.54 12.29 -1.57
N ALA A 46 15.51 13.19 -1.39
CA ALA A 46 16.32 13.65 -2.50
C ALA A 46 17.04 12.42 -3.05
N SER A 47 16.54 11.88 -4.17
CA SER A 47 17.24 10.88 -4.94
C SER A 47 18.45 11.57 -5.57
N LEU A 48 19.64 11.26 -5.07
CA LEU A 48 20.92 11.49 -5.76
C LEU A 48 21.04 10.52 -6.95
#